data_AF-A0A124F214-F1
#
_entry.id   AF-A0A124F214-F1
#
_cell.length_a   1.000
_cell.length_b   1.000
_cell.length_c   1.000
_cell.angle_alpha   90.00
_cell.angle_beta   90.00
_cell.angle_gamma   90.00
#
_symmetry.space_group_name_H-M   'P 1'
#
loop_
_entity.id
_entity.type
_entity.pdbx_description
1 polymer ?
#
loop_
_entity_poly.entity_id
_entity_poly.type
_entity_poly.pdbx_seq_one_letter_code
_entity_poly.pdbx_strand_id
1 'polypeptide(L)' 'MTNRSTYFKMTFISVSTGLFAGILVFGLFDIDFSDKEALKNLFLKSLVIAVGTGLILGILNMFLKIGNFQKKGNS' A
#
# COMPACT_ATOMS: atom_id res chain seq x y z
N MET A 1 -23.76 -6.80 -5.60
CA MET A 1 -23.29 -7.00 -4.20
C MET A 1 -21.79 -6.76 -4.20
N THR A 2 -21.32 -5.56 -3.81
CA THR A 2 -19.88 -5.27 -3.83
C THR A 2 -19.21 -6.09 -2.73
N ASN A 3 -18.50 -7.15 -3.12
CA ASN A 3 -17.89 -8.08 -2.18
C ASN A 3 -16.87 -7.34 -1.32
N ARG A 4 -16.88 -7.57 0.00
CA ARG A 4 -15.96 -6.97 0.99
C ARG A 4 -14.49 -7.13 0.57
N SER A 5 -14.16 -8.24 -0.09
CA SER A 5 -12.85 -8.51 -0.69
C SER A 5 -12.43 -7.46 -1.73
N THR A 6 -13.36 -6.83 -2.44
CA THR A 6 -13.08 -5.78 -3.44
C THR A 6 -12.53 -4.52 -2.76
N TYR A 7 -13.13 -4.10 -1.65
CA TYR A 7 -12.66 -2.95 -0.86
C TYR A 7 -11.27 -3.21 -0.27
N PHE A 8 -11.07 -4.43 0.26
CA PHE A 8 -9.75 -4.87 0.70
C PHE A 8 -8.72 -4.80 -0.42
N LYS A 9 -8.97 -5.47 -1.55
CA LYS A 9 -8.01 -5.55 -2.67
C LYS A 9 -7.69 -4.19 -3.25
N MET A 10 -8.69 -3.33 -3.41
CA MET A 10 -8.49 -2.00 -4.00
C MET A 10 -7.59 -1.14 -3.11
N THR A 11 -7.83 -1.11 -1.80
CA THR A 11 -6.97 -0.38 -0.85
C THR A 11 -5.62 -1.05 -0.69
N PHE A 12 -5.57 -2.36 -0.51
CA PHE A 12 -4.33 -3.10 -0.34
C PHE A 12 -3.39 -2.88 -1.53
N ILE A 13 -3.86 -3.04 -2.77
CA ILE A 13 -3.04 -2.88 -3.96
C ILE A 13 -2.61 -1.43 -4.13
N SER A 14 -3.54 -0.47 -4.07
CA SER A 14 -3.20 0.95 -4.26
C SER A 14 -2.21 1.47 -3.22
N VAL A 15 -2.44 1.18 -1.94
CA VAL A 15 -1.56 1.60 -0.84
C VAL A 15 -0.22 0.87 -0.91
N SER A 16 -0.21 -0.45 -1.09
CA SER A 16 1.04 -1.21 -1.13
C SER A 16 1.89 -0.79 -2.33
N THR A 17 1.32 -0.68 -3.53
CA THR A 17 2.07 -0.26 -4.71
C THR A 17 2.59 1.17 -4.56
N GLY A 18 1.77 2.09 -4.04
CA GLY A 18 2.18 3.48 -3.82
C GLY A 18 3.33 3.62 -2.81
N LEU A 19 3.18 2.98 -1.64
CA LEU A 19 4.23 3.01 -0.60
C LEU A 19 5.48 2.28 -1.04
N PHE A 20 5.34 1.13 -1.70
CA PHE A 20 6.47 0.38 -2.22
C PHE A 20 7.26 1.23 -3.22
N ALA A 21 6.60 1.75 -4.26
CA ALA A 21 7.25 2.59 -5.26
C ALA A 21 7.88 3.84 -4.63
N GLY A 22 7.16 4.53 -3.73
CA GLY A 22 7.66 5.72 -3.07
C GLY A 22 8.91 5.47 -2.24
N ILE A 23 8.91 4.44 -1.38
CA ILE A 23 10.06 4.09 -0.54
C ILE A 23 11.22 3.60 -1.39
N LEU A 24 10.96 2.81 -2.44
CA LEU A 24 12.00 2.26 -3.29
C LEU A 24 12.68 3.35 -4.12
N VAL A 25 11.91 4.26 -4.72
CA VAL A 25 12.45 5.40 -5.48
C VAL A 25 13.21 6.34 -4.55
N PHE A 26 12.62 6.75 -3.43
CA PHE A 26 13.29 7.63 -2.46
C PHE A 26 14.56 6.99 -1.91
N GLY A 27 14.48 5.72 -1.51
CA GLY A 27 15.63 5.00 -0.99
C GLY A 27 16.71 4.76 -2.03
N LEU A 28 16.38 4.57 -3.31
CA LEU A 28 17.38 4.45 -4.38
C LEU A 28 18.16 5.74 -4.60
N PHE A 29 17.53 6.90 -4.41
CA PHE A 29 18.21 8.19 -4.49
C PHE A 29 19.10 8.48 -3.27
N ASP A 30 18.82 7.84 -2.14
CA ASP A 30 19.52 8.03 -0.85
C ASP A 30 20.51 6.91 -0.52
N ILE A 31 20.63 5.89 -1.37
CA ILE A 31 21.42 4.69 -1.06
C ILE A 31 22.92 4.93 -1.27
N ASP A 32 23.73 4.43 -0.34
CA ASP A 32 25.17 4.31 -0.54
C ASP A 32 25.47 2.97 -1.23
N PHE A 33 25.87 3.05 -2.50
CA PHE A 33 26.22 1.88 -3.31
C PHE A 33 27.54 1.21 -2.89
N SER A 34 28.27 1.79 -1.94
CA SER A 34 29.45 1.16 -1.34
C SER A 34 29.10 -0.10 -0.55
N ASP A 35 27.88 -0.17 0.00
CA ASP A 35 27.37 -1.33 0.72
C ASP A 35 26.56 -2.24 -0.22
N LYS A 36 27.08 -3.44 -0.44
CA LYS A 36 26.48 -4.47 -1.31
C LYS A 36 25.14 -4.98 -0.77
N GLU A 37 24.87 -4.82 0.53
CA GLU A 37 23.62 -5.25 1.15
C GLU A 37 22.56 -4.16 1.18
N ALA A 38 22.92 -2.90 0.96
CA ALA A 38 22.01 -1.77 1.08
C ALA A 38 20.79 -1.92 0.16
N LEU A 39 21.00 -2.34 -1.10
CA LEU A 39 19.90 -2.49 -2.07
C LEU A 39 18.93 -3.59 -1.66
N LYS A 40 19.46 -4.73 -1.16
CA LYS A 40 18.65 -5.84 -0.65
C LYS A 40 17.87 -5.41 0.59
N ASN A 41 18.50 -4.71 1.53
CA ASN A 41 17.85 -4.20 2.73
C ASN A 41 16.77 -3.18 2.39
N LEU A 42 17.03 -2.27 1.44
CA LEU A 42 16.04 -1.31 0.97
C LEU A 42 14.82 -2.01 0.37
N PHE A 43 15.03 -2.99 -0.51
CA PHE A 43 13.95 -3.74 -1.14
C PHE A 43 13.10 -4.51 -0.12
N LEU A 44 13.75 -5.21 0.82
CA LEU A 44 13.03 -5.95 1.87
C LEU A 44 12.26 -5.00 2.78
N LYS A 45 12.89 -3.87 3.17
CA LYS A 45 12.25 -2.85 4.01
C LYS A 45 11.05 -2.23 3.31
N SER A 46 11.19 -1.83 2.04
CA SER A 46 10.09 -1.24 1.28
C SER A 46 8.94 -2.23 1.11
N LEU A 47 9.23 -3.51 0.85
CA LEU A 47 8.23 -4.56 0.72
C LEU A 47 7.48 -4.80 2.04
N VAL A 48 8.19 -4.94 3.15
CA VAL A 48 7.57 -5.18 4.47
C VAL A 48 6.70 -4.00 4.90
N ILE A 49 7.18 -2.77 4.74
CA ILE A 49 6.42 -1.57 5.09
C ILE A 49 5.18 -1.45 4.20
N ALA A 50 5.34 -1.58 2.89
CA ALA A 50 4.23 -1.46 1.94
C ALA A 50 3.15 -2.52 2.18
N VAL A 51 3.54 -3.79 2.30
CA VAL A 51 2.60 -4.90 2.55
C VAL A 51 1.96 -4.76 3.92
N GLY A 52 2.73 -4.44 4.97
CA GLY A 52 2.22 -4.28 6.32
C GLY A 52 1.17 -3.16 6.41
N THR A 53 1.51 -1.97 5.91
CA THR A 53 0.59 -0.83 5.89
C THR A 53 -0.61 -1.08 4.99
N GLY A 54 -0.41 -1.67 3.81
CA GLY A 54 -1.48 -2.05 2.90
C GLY A 54 -2.44 -3.09 3.50
N LEU A 55 -1.92 -4.08 4.23
CA LEU A 55 -2.74 -5.09 4.91
C LEU A 55 -3.62 -4.46 5.99
N ILE A 56 -3.03 -3.65 6.87
CA ILE A 56 -3.76 -2.96 7.94
C ILE A 56 -4.86 -2.09 7.34
N LEU A 57 -4.53 -1.22 6.38
CA LEU A 57 -5.49 -0.32 5.76
C LEU A 57 -6.54 -1.06 4.91
N GLY A 58 -6.15 -2.14 4.22
CA GLY A 58 -7.07 -2.99 3.49
C GLY A 58 -8.09 -3.65 4.40
N ILE A 59 -7.64 -4.21 5.54
CA ILE A 59 -8.51 -4.81 6.56
C ILE A 59 -9.44 -3.73 7.13
N LEU A 60 -8.90 -2.58 7.53
CA LEU A 60 -9.70 -1.47 8.03
C LEU A 60 -10.77 -1.04 7.01
N ASN A 61 -10.40 -0.88 5.73
CA ASN A 61 -11.36 -0.50 4.69
C ASN A 61 -12.44 -1.58 4.49
N MET A 62 -12.07 -2.86 4.57
CA MET A 62 -13.00 -3.98 4.46
C MET A 62 -14.08 -3.97 5.55
N PHE A 63 -13.71 -3.63 6.80
CA PHE A 63 -14.62 -3.61 7.95
C PHE A 63 -15.37 -2.28 8.10
N LEU A 64 -14.69 -1.15 7.88
CA LEU A 64 -15.26 0.18 8.07
C LEU A 64 -16.01 0.71 6.84
N LYS A 65 -15.92 0.04 5.68
CA LYS A 65 -16.42 0.55 4.39
C LYS A 65 -16.02 2.02 4.17
N ILE A 66 -14.75 2.36 4.44
CA ILE A 66 -14.22 3.72 4.34
C ILE A 66 -14.14 4.09 2.84
N GLY A 67 -15.27 4.55 2.30
CA GLY A 67 -15.47 4.65 0.85
C GLY A 67 -16.91 4.47 0.38
N ASN A 68 -17.87 4.17 1.26
CA ASN A 68 -19.28 4.35 0.93
C ASN A 68 -19.67 5.84 1.04
N PHE A 69 -18.96 6.71 0.31
CA PHE A 69 -19.63 7.87 -0.30
C PHE A 69 -20.64 7.25 -1.27
N GLN A 70 -21.79 6.84 -0.74
CA GLN A 70 -22.96 6.74 -1.56
C GLN A 70 -23.07 8.08 -2.24
N LYS A 71 -22.83 8.07 -3.56
CA LYS A 71 -23.45 9.00 -4.49
C LYS A 71 -24.91 9.04 -4.07
N LYS A 72 -25.25 10.01 -3.21
CA LYS A 72 -26.61 10.25 -2.76
C LYS A 72 -27.35 10.51 -4.05
N GLY A 73 -28.24 9.60 -4.40
CA GLY A 73 -28.96 9.64 -5.66
C GLY A 73 -29.64 11.00 -5.76
N ASN A 74 -29.36 11.72 -6.84
CA ASN A 74 -30.32 12.68 -7.32
C ASN A 74 -31.15 11.92 -8.35
N SER A 75 -32.37 11.58 -7.92
CA SER A 75 -33.53 11.40 -8.79
C SER A 75 -33.65 12.52 -9.80
#